data_AF-A0A6H1JT05-F1
#
_entry.id   AF-A0A6H1JT05-F1
#
_cell.length_a   1.000
_cell.length_b   1.000
_cell.length_c   1.000
_cell.angle_alpha   90.00
_cell.angle_beta   90.00
_cell.angle_gamma   90.00
#
_symmetry.space_group_name_H-M   'P 1'
#
loop_
_entity.id
_entity.type
_entity.pdbx_description
1 polymer ?
#
loop_
_entity_poly.entity_id
_entity_poly.type
_entity_poly.pdbx_seq_one_letter_code
_entity_poly.pdbx_strand_id
1 'polypeptide(L)'
;MAAAAQALLHTHRRPALDALTDALVQAAHPKGDELMDALAEDEPAAVCRAVDRWAHDARPERRAAAASYGLRAAPYVTAAADRALLRYAALCLLARTADSAHHGSALALLVGDPATRDRFLDRALARFVAGDPQLPPTAFRAALTDHPGPVLDAFRARLVGGAGPPVAAGLLRMLARTEDPVLAGRIDGLVRDCARHCPDRAARPVAEFVECRLERGPAARAALRPLAAELLTGYPVPVRCALAAVVAEVGSGDSAPLRRELLEVLLTQEASYAAPHGGYEESGPDTRVLEALLQTAAEGAERRPAERTRELVHRTGALLVRTPEGAARFDGRLVELGRRVPGFARRVQDWVADEPGEWAAVVGPGARATLAGCHS
;
A
#
# COMPACT_ATOMS: atom_id res chain seq x y z
N MET A 1 40.55 2.37 12.97
CA MET A 1 40.41 3.02 11.65
C MET A 1 39.31 4.09 11.59
N ALA A 2 38.17 3.93 12.28
CA ALA A 2 37.09 4.93 12.28
C ALA A 2 37.49 6.34 12.77
N ALA A 3 38.32 6.45 13.83
CA ALA A 3 38.67 7.74 14.42
C ALA A 3 39.55 8.65 13.53
N ALA A 4 40.44 8.07 12.71
CA ALA A 4 41.29 8.83 11.79
C ALA A 4 40.52 9.33 10.55
N ALA A 5 39.51 8.57 10.10
CA ALA A 5 38.58 8.98 9.06
C ALA A 5 37.64 10.11 9.54
N GLN A 6 37.13 10.02 10.78
CA GLN A 6 36.36 11.08 11.42
C GLN A 6 37.15 12.40 11.53
N ALA A 7 38.43 12.32 11.87
CA ALA A 7 39.30 13.48 12.01
C ALA A 7 39.57 14.19 10.66
N LEU A 8 39.78 13.44 9.58
CA LEU A 8 39.98 14.00 8.23
C LEU A 8 38.70 14.62 7.65
N LEU A 9 37.52 14.04 7.93
CA LEU A 9 36.22 14.61 7.57
C LEU A 9 35.96 15.95 8.26
N HIS A 10 36.51 16.16 9.46
CA HIS A 10 36.32 17.39 10.21
C HIS A 10 37.19 18.55 9.70
N THR A 11 38.39 18.25 9.16
CA THR A 11 39.38 19.27 8.76
C THR A 11 39.26 19.70 7.27
N HIS A 12 38.72 18.86 6.38
CA HIS A 12 38.63 19.13 4.93
C HIS A 12 37.22 18.94 4.34
N ARG A 13 36.19 19.28 5.11
CA ARG A 13 34.79 18.85 4.90
C ARG A 13 34.21 19.06 3.50
N ARG A 14 34.55 20.12 2.75
CA ARG A 14 33.94 20.39 1.42
C ARG A 14 34.65 19.69 0.25
N PRO A 15 35.96 19.90 -0.01
CA PRO A 15 36.64 19.23 -1.13
C PRO A 15 36.69 17.71 -0.97
N ALA A 16 36.77 17.21 0.27
CA ALA A 16 36.79 15.77 0.54
C ALA A 16 35.46 15.09 0.20
N LEU A 17 34.33 15.73 0.46
CA LEU A 17 33.01 15.18 0.12
C LEU A 17 32.74 15.18 -1.39
N ASP A 18 33.17 16.23 -2.10
CA ASP A 18 33.02 16.29 -3.55
C ASP A 18 33.86 15.18 -4.24
N ALA A 19 35.10 14.94 -3.78
CA ALA A 19 35.92 13.83 -4.26
C ALA A 19 35.36 12.45 -3.86
N LEU A 20 34.81 12.33 -2.65
CA LEU A 20 34.19 11.09 -2.17
C LEU A 20 32.98 10.71 -3.03
N THR A 21 32.05 11.64 -3.25
CA THR A 21 30.87 11.39 -4.11
C THR A 21 31.29 11.00 -5.53
N ASP A 22 32.31 11.64 -6.09
CA ASP A 22 32.84 11.30 -7.41
C ASP A 22 33.41 9.88 -7.47
N ALA A 23 34.13 9.45 -6.43
CA ALA A 23 34.73 8.14 -6.30
C ALA A 23 33.67 7.03 -6.07
N LEU A 24 32.64 7.30 -5.27
CA LEU A 24 31.56 6.33 -5.01
C LEU A 24 30.78 6.02 -6.27
N VAL A 25 30.40 7.04 -7.04
CA VAL A 25 29.71 6.85 -8.33
C VAL A 25 30.62 6.18 -9.35
N GLN A 26 31.93 6.47 -9.34
CA GLN A 26 32.88 5.79 -10.23
C GLN A 26 33.04 4.30 -9.89
N ALA A 27 32.99 3.95 -8.60
CA ALA A 27 33.15 2.58 -8.14
C ALA A 27 31.93 1.70 -8.44
N ALA A 28 30.74 2.30 -8.59
CA ALA A 28 29.49 1.63 -8.95
C ALA A 28 29.18 0.37 -8.09
N HIS A 29 29.47 0.44 -6.79
CA HIS A 29 29.35 -0.68 -5.86
C HIS A 29 28.08 -0.52 -4.99
N PRO A 30 27.34 -1.61 -4.67
CA PRO A 30 26.09 -1.52 -3.88
C PRO A 30 26.24 -0.82 -2.51
N LYS A 31 27.33 -1.09 -1.79
CA LYS A 31 27.65 -0.36 -0.54
C LYS A 31 27.94 1.13 -0.75
N GLY A 32 28.36 1.51 -1.96
CA GLY A 32 28.52 2.91 -2.33
C GLY A 32 27.16 3.61 -2.47
N ASP A 33 26.13 2.90 -2.95
CA ASP A 33 24.76 3.43 -2.98
C ASP A 33 24.21 3.66 -1.57
N GLU A 34 24.43 2.72 -0.64
CA GLU A 34 24.04 2.89 0.77
C GLU A 34 24.72 4.12 1.39
N LEU A 35 26.01 4.34 1.10
CA LEU A 35 26.74 5.51 1.58
C LEU A 35 26.26 6.81 0.91
N MET A 36 25.91 6.76 -0.38
CA MET A 36 25.31 7.91 -1.07
C MET A 36 23.93 8.26 -0.50
N ASP A 37 23.15 7.27 -0.08
CA ASP A 37 21.86 7.47 0.59
C ASP A 37 22.04 8.14 1.95
N ALA A 38 23.00 7.66 2.75
CA ALA A 38 23.36 8.30 4.02
C ALA A 38 23.84 9.75 3.81
N LEU A 39 24.67 10.00 2.78
CA LEU A 39 25.12 11.36 2.45
C LEU A 39 23.99 12.27 1.96
N ALA A 40 22.98 11.73 1.26
CA ALA A 40 21.83 12.50 0.83
C ALA A 40 20.99 13.00 2.02
N GLU A 41 20.93 12.22 3.09
CA GLU A 41 20.26 12.58 4.34
C GLU A 41 21.10 13.52 5.22
N ASP A 42 22.37 13.17 5.46
CA ASP A 42 23.24 13.88 6.40
C ASP A 42 23.86 15.16 5.83
N GLU A 43 24.21 15.16 4.53
CA GLU A 43 24.92 16.25 3.85
C GLU A 43 24.31 16.58 2.47
N PRO A 44 23.00 16.91 2.39
CA PRO A 44 22.28 17.11 1.12
C PRO A 44 22.92 18.17 0.22
N ALA A 45 23.51 19.21 0.80
CA ALA A 45 24.21 20.25 0.05
C ALA A 45 25.40 19.72 -0.77
N ALA A 46 26.13 18.71 -0.26
CA ALA A 46 27.23 18.08 -0.98
C ALA A 46 26.73 17.26 -2.16
N VAL A 47 25.66 16.49 -1.96
CA VAL A 47 25.03 15.71 -3.02
C VAL A 47 24.44 16.62 -4.09
N CYS A 48 23.78 17.72 -3.74
CA CYS A 48 23.24 18.69 -4.71
C CYS A 48 24.33 19.30 -5.61
N ARG A 49 25.49 19.64 -5.05
CA ARG A 49 26.64 20.12 -5.85
C ARG A 49 27.20 19.03 -6.76
N ALA A 50 27.31 17.80 -6.28
CA ALA A 50 27.77 16.68 -7.09
C ALA A 50 26.80 16.41 -8.25
N VAL A 51 25.50 16.40 -7.98
CA VAL A 51 24.43 16.24 -8.98
C VAL A 51 24.48 17.33 -10.06
N ASP A 52 24.64 18.59 -9.67
CA ASP A 52 24.78 19.69 -10.63
C ASP A 52 26.01 19.53 -11.53
N ARG A 53 27.17 19.19 -10.96
CA ARG A 53 28.39 18.90 -11.74
C ARG A 53 28.17 17.73 -12.71
N TRP A 54 27.61 16.62 -12.24
CA TRP A 54 27.38 15.43 -13.03
C TRP A 54 26.35 15.63 -14.15
N ALA A 55 25.32 16.46 -13.93
CA ALA A 55 24.34 16.80 -14.96
C ALA A 55 24.98 17.57 -16.13
N HIS A 56 26.05 18.30 -15.89
CA HIS A 56 26.81 19.03 -16.92
C HIS A 56 27.95 18.20 -17.54
N ASP A 57 28.22 16.99 -17.05
CA ASP A 57 29.30 16.14 -17.54
C ASP A 57 28.99 15.54 -18.93
N ALA A 58 30.03 15.35 -19.73
CA ALA A 58 29.94 14.74 -21.06
C ALA A 58 29.63 13.23 -20.99
N ARG A 59 29.96 12.56 -19.89
CA ARG A 59 29.77 11.12 -19.71
C ARG A 59 28.30 10.78 -19.37
N PRO A 60 27.67 9.85 -20.09
CA PRO A 60 26.28 9.49 -19.85
C PRO A 60 26.04 8.85 -18.47
N GLU A 61 27.02 8.11 -17.93
CA GLU A 61 26.90 7.46 -16.62
C GLU A 61 26.81 8.50 -15.49
N ARG A 62 27.54 9.62 -15.62
CA ARG A 62 27.48 10.75 -14.69
C ARG A 62 26.11 11.41 -14.74
N ARG A 63 25.55 11.63 -15.94
CA ARG A 63 24.21 12.19 -16.07
C ARG A 63 23.11 11.26 -15.52
N ALA A 64 23.27 9.95 -15.67
CA ALA A 64 22.39 8.97 -15.04
C ALA A 64 22.47 9.03 -13.50
N ALA A 65 23.67 9.14 -12.95
CA ALA A 65 23.88 9.34 -11.51
C ALA A 65 23.25 10.66 -11.02
N ALA A 66 23.38 11.75 -11.77
CA ALA A 66 22.74 13.03 -11.46
C ALA A 66 21.21 12.89 -11.33
N ALA A 67 20.58 12.20 -12.29
CA ALA A 67 19.14 11.97 -12.26
C ALA A 67 18.70 11.14 -11.04
N SER A 68 19.47 10.10 -10.70
CA SER A 68 19.13 9.19 -9.61
C SER A 68 19.38 9.81 -8.23
N TYR A 69 20.60 10.30 -7.95
CA TYR A 69 20.92 10.86 -6.63
C TYR A 69 20.26 12.23 -6.40
N GLY A 70 19.93 12.98 -7.47
CA GLY A 70 19.12 14.19 -7.36
C GLY A 70 17.76 13.90 -6.71
N LEU A 71 17.09 12.83 -7.15
CA LEU A 71 15.81 12.41 -6.55
C LEU A 71 15.94 11.91 -5.11
N ARG A 72 17.06 11.25 -4.78
CA ARG A 72 17.32 10.75 -3.42
C ARG A 72 17.63 11.88 -2.45
N ALA A 73 18.32 12.93 -2.88
CA ALA A 73 18.60 14.11 -2.07
C ALA A 73 17.40 15.04 -1.90
N ALA A 74 16.52 15.15 -2.89
CA ALA A 74 15.43 16.12 -2.91
C ALA A 74 14.56 16.19 -1.64
N PRO A 75 14.17 15.07 -0.98
CA PRO A 75 13.39 15.11 0.27
C PRO A 75 14.10 15.80 1.44
N TYR A 76 15.43 15.81 1.45
CA TYR A 76 16.26 16.34 2.54
C TYR A 76 16.69 17.81 2.30
N VAL A 77 16.39 18.38 1.13
CA VAL A 77 16.81 19.72 0.75
C VAL A 77 15.87 20.80 1.31
N THR A 78 16.38 21.57 2.27
CA THR A 78 15.65 22.69 2.89
C THR A 78 16.12 24.07 2.39
N ALA A 79 17.40 24.19 2.01
CA ALA A 79 17.98 25.45 1.55
C ALA A 79 17.59 25.80 0.11
N ALA A 80 17.33 27.09 -0.15
CA ALA A 80 16.96 27.57 -1.48
C ALA A 80 18.09 27.40 -2.52
N ALA A 81 19.36 27.54 -2.09
CA ALA A 81 20.52 27.36 -2.95
C ALA A 81 20.63 25.91 -3.46
N ASP A 82 20.44 24.94 -2.58
CA ASP A 82 20.49 23.52 -2.92
C ASP A 82 19.32 23.12 -3.85
N ARG A 83 18.12 23.66 -3.62
CA ARG A 83 17.00 23.50 -4.57
C ARG A 83 17.34 24.07 -5.94
N ALA A 84 18.00 25.23 -6.00
CA ALA A 84 18.40 25.82 -7.26
C ALA A 84 19.38 24.92 -8.03
N LEU A 85 20.34 24.29 -7.35
CA LEU A 85 21.26 23.31 -7.96
C LEU A 85 20.51 22.12 -8.57
N LEU A 86 19.57 21.51 -7.83
CA LEU A 86 18.75 20.42 -8.37
C LEU A 86 17.89 20.85 -9.56
N ARG A 87 17.34 22.08 -9.50
CA ARG A 87 16.60 22.67 -10.63
C ARG A 87 17.49 22.84 -11.86
N TYR A 88 18.69 23.40 -11.72
CA TYR A 88 19.60 23.59 -12.85
C TYR A 88 20.04 22.25 -13.46
N ALA A 89 20.37 21.27 -12.62
CA ALA A 89 20.67 19.91 -13.04
C ALA A 89 19.51 19.30 -13.86
N ALA A 90 18.28 19.38 -13.35
CA ALA A 90 17.10 18.85 -14.02
C ALA A 90 16.82 19.54 -15.37
N LEU A 91 16.96 20.86 -15.44
CA LEU A 91 16.83 21.61 -16.70
C LEU A 91 17.90 21.21 -17.73
N CYS A 92 19.14 20.99 -17.27
CA CYS A 92 20.26 20.54 -18.10
C CYS A 92 19.99 19.15 -18.70
N LEU A 93 19.47 18.22 -17.90
CA LEU A 93 19.06 16.88 -18.36
C LEU A 93 17.89 16.95 -19.35
N LEU A 94 16.88 17.79 -19.10
CA LEU A 94 15.73 17.93 -20.01
C LEU A 94 16.06 18.58 -21.34
N ALA A 95 17.05 19.48 -21.39
CA ALA A 95 17.49 20.11 -22.61
C ALA A 95 18.16 19.12 -23.59
N ARG A 96 18.70 18.01 -23.08
CA ARG A 96 19.38 16.99 -23.89
C ARG A 96 18.42 15.87 -24.28
N THR A 97 18.16 15.75 -25.57
CA THR A 97 17.29 14.69 -26.13
C THR A 97 17.89 13.29 -25.98
N ALA A 98 19.23 13.19 -26.03
CA ALA A 98 19.96 11.94 -25.79
C ALA A 98 19.72 11.37 -24.39
N ASP A 99 19.36 12.21 -23.42
CA ASP A 99 19.06 11.80 -22.04
C ASP A 99 17.55 11.62 -21.82
N SER A 100 16.76 11.37 -22.87
CA SER A 100 15.30 11.17 -22.79
C SER A 100 14.88 10.08 -21.80
N ALA A 101 15.75 9.09 -21.59
CA ALA A 101 15.59 8.05 -20.59
C ALA A 101 15.61 8.56 -19.14
N HIS A 102 16.03 9.81 -18.86
CA HIS A 102 16.07 10.44 -17.54
C HIS A 102 15.07 11.60 -17.38
N HIS A 103 14.29 11.89 -18.42
CA HIS A 103 13.39 13.04 -18.43
C HIS A 103 12.29 12.94 -17.37
N GLY A 104 11.83 11.73 -17.03
CA GLY A 104 10.85 11.55 -15.95
C GLY A 104 11.45 11.94 -14.59
N SER A 105 12.69 11.53 -14.32
CA SER A 105 13.40 11.90 -13.08
C SER A 105 13.62 13.41 -12.97
N ALA A 106 14.01 14.05 -14.08
CA ALA A 106 14.18 15.50 -14.13
C ALA A 106 12.84 16.25 -13.92
N LEU A 107 11.74 15.75 -14.49
CA LEU A 107 10.41 16.33 -14.26
C LEU A 107 9.94 16.16 -12.82
N ALA A 108 10.25 15.04 -12.15
CA ALA A 108 9.94 14.86 -10.73
C ALA A 108 10.63 15.91 -9.85
N LEU A 109 11.90 16.26 -10.13
CA LEU A 109 12.60 17.33 -9.44
C LEU A 109 11.94 18.70 -9.66
N LEU A 110 11.57 19.01 -10.90
CA LEU A 110 11.00 20.31 -11.25
C LEU A 110 9.57 20.52 -10.75
N VAL A 111 8.77 19.46 -10.63
CA VAL A 111 7.43 19.51 -10.01
C VAL A 111 7.53 19.60 -8.48
N GLY A 112 8.60 19.06 -7.90
CA GLY A 112 8.92 19.23 -6.49
C GLY A 112 9.25 20.68 -6.13
N ASP A 113 10.01 21.40 -6.99
CA ASP A 113 10.39 22.80 -6.76
C ASP A 113 9.20 23.77 -6.99
N PRO A 114 8.75 24.52 -5.97
CA PRO A 114 7.65 25.49 -6.13
C PRO A 114 7.93 26.56 -7.19
N ALA A 115 9.20 26.90 -7.46
CA ALA A 115 9.53 27.92 -8.47
C ALA A 115 9.31 27.45 -9.92
N THR A 116 9.21 26.14 -10.16
CA THR A 116 9.08 25.58 -11.51
C THR A 116 7.85 24.70 -11.69
N ARG A 117 7.18 24.34 -10.60
CA ARG A 117 6.05 23.40 -10.58
C ARG A 117 5.01 23.68 -11.65
N ASP A 118 4.44 24.88 -11.65
CA ASP A 118 3.34 25.28 -12.54
C ASP A 118 3.70 25.06 -14.02
N ARG A 119 4.96 25.36 -14.38
CA ARG A 119 5.44 25.26 -15.76
C ARG A 119 5.58 23.82 -16.24
N PHE A 120 5.92 22.88 -15.35
CA PHE A 120 6.24 21.50 -15.72
C PHE A 120 5.18 20.47 -15.31
N LEU A 121 4.18 20.88 -14.53
CA LEU A 121 3.17 19.98 -13.99
C LEU A 121 2.43 19.20 -15.09
N ASP A 122 1.88 19.87 -16.09
CA ASP A 122 1.11 19.21 -17.16
C ASP A 122 1.95 18.18 -17.92
N ARG A 123 3.21 18.51 -18.21
CA ARG A 123 4.15 17.60 -18.88
C ARG A 123 4.46 16.38 -18.01
N ALA A 124 4.64 16.57 -16.71
CA ALA A 124 4.88 15.48 -15.77
C ALA A 124 3.64 14.59 -15.60
N LEU A 125 2.45 15.18 -15.48
CA LEU A 125 1.19 14.42 -15.37
C LEU A 125 0.93 13.59 -16.63
N ALA A 126 1.16 14.14 -17.83
CA ALA A 126 1.01 13.39 -19.08
C ALA A 126 1.92 12.14 -19.13
N ARG A 127 3.20 12.29 -18.73
CA ARG A 127 4.13 11.14 -18.67
C ARG A 127 3.79 10.15 -17.57
N PHE A 128 3.33 10.64 -16.42
CA PHE A 128 2.85 9.80 -15.33
C PHE A 128 1.67 8.93 -15.77
N VAL A 129 0.67 9.52 -16.43
CA VAL A 129 -0.49 8.80 -16.99
C VAL A 129 -0.07 7.77 -18.04
N ALA A 130 0.94 8.10 -18.85
CA ALA A 130 1.54 7.18 -19.82
C ALA A 130 2.37 6.03 -19.19
N GLY A 131 2.55 6.03 -17.87
CA GLY A 131 3.21 4.94 -17.15
C GLY A 131 4.72 5.05 -17.03
N ASP A 132 5.28 6.27 -17.12
CA ASP A 132 6.71 6.51 -16.93
C ASP A 132 7.19 6.02 -15.54
N PRO A 133 8.09 5.01 -15.47
CA PRO A 133 8.54 4.44 -14.21
C PRO A 133 9.40 5.41 -13.38
N GLN A 134 9.92 6.48 -13.98
CA GLN A 134 10.72 7.48 -13.29
C GLN A 134 9.88 8.55 -12.57
N LEU A 135 8.56 8.52 -12.73
CA LEU A 135 7.61 9.41 -12.08
C LEU A 135 6.79 8.63 -11.05
N PRO A 136 7.31 8.37 -9.85
CA PRO A 136 6.52 7.75 -8.79
C PRO A 136 5.42 8.73 -8.29
N PRO A 137 4.30 8.24 -7.75
CA PRO A 137 3.23 9.09 -7.20
C PRO A 137 3.72 10.09 -6.14
N THR A 138 4.78 9.73 -5.41
CA THR A 138 5.39 10.57 -4.37
C THR A 138 5.99 11.86 -4.92
N ALA A 139 6.37 11.92 -6.20
CA ALA A 139 6.87 13.13 -6.84
C ALA A 139 5.83 14.26 -6.88
N PHE A 140 4.54 13.90 -6.88
CA PHE A 140 3.42 14.85 -6.95
C PHE A 140 2.92 15.28 -5.57
N ARG A 141 3.59 14.91 -4.47
CA ARG A 141 3.11 15.22 -3.10
C ARG A 141 2.92 16.73 -2.88
N ALA A 142 3.90 17.54 -3.27
CA ALA A 142 3.80 18.99 -3.14
C ALA A 142 2.74 19.56 -4.11
N ALA A 143 2.72 19.07 -5.36
CA ALA A 143 1.74 19.48 -6.34
C ALA A 143 0.30 19.11 -5.98
N LEU A 144 0.08 18.06 -5.20
CA LEU A 144 -1.24 17.69 -4.70
C LEU A 144 -1.82 18.77 -3.77
N THR A 145 -0.98 19.50 -3.04
CA THR A 145 -1.41 20.61 -2.18
C THR A 145 -1.80 21.82 -3.02
N ASP A 146 -1.01 22.18 -4.03
CA ASP A 146 -1.21 23.42 -4.79
C ASP A 146 -2.19 23.25 -5.97
N HIS A 147 -2.22 22.07 -6.58
CA HIS A 147 -3.04 21.76 -7.77
C HIS A 147 -3.80 20.43 -7.60
N PRO A 148 -4.68 20.30 -6.60
CA PRO A 148 -5.32 19.02 -6.28
C PRO A 148 -6.21 18.47 -7.40
N GLY A 149 -6.86 19.33 -8.19
CA GLY A 149 -7.70 18.89 -9.30
C GLY A 149 -6.90 18.13 -10.37
N PRO A 150 -5.98 18.79 -11.08
CA PRO A 150 -5.17 18.14 -12.13
C PRO A 150 -4.43 16.89 -11.66
N VAL A 151 -3.89 16.91 -10.43
CA VAL A 151 -3.15 15.75 -9.88
C VAL A 151 -4.09 14.57 -9.61
N LEU A 152 -5.26 14.79 -9.00
CA LEU A 152 -6.21 13.71 -8.73
C LEU A 152 -6.84 13.15 -10.01
N ASP A 153 -7.04 13.98 -11.03
CA ASP A 153 -7.54 13.53 -12.34
C ASP A 153 -6.51 12.64 -13.05
N ALA A 154 -5.23 13.02 -13.02
CA ALA A 154 -4.15 12.19 -13.54
C ALA A 154 -4.02 10.87 -12.76
N PHE A 155 -4.16 10.90 -11.44
CA PHE A 155 -4.17 9.69 -10.61
C PHE A 155 -5.34 8.77 -10.97
N ARG A 156 -6.54 9.31 -11.15
CA ARG A 156 -7.72 8.56 -11.59
C ARG A 156 -7.49 7.91 -12.96
N ALA A 157 -7.01 8.68 -13.94
CA ALA A 157 -6.69 8.16 -15.27
C ALA A 157 -5.67 7.02 -15.21
N ARG A 158 -4.62 7.17 -14.39
CA ARG A 158 -3.56 6.16 -14.23
C ARG A 158 -4.06 4.88 -13.56
N LEU A 159 -4.96 4.99 -12.58
CA LEU A 159 -5.53 3.84 -11.86
C LEU A 159 -6.51 3.05 -12.74
N VAL A 160 -7.39 3.73 -13.46
CA VAL A 160 -8.46 3.10 -14.26
C VAL A 160 -7.94 2.59 -15.60
N GLY A 161 -7.15 3.38 -16.33
CA GLY A 161 -6.80 3.09 -17.74
C GLY A 161 -5.30 3.05 -18.08
N GLY A 162 -4.40 3.29 -17.13
CA GLY A 162 -2.99 3.52 -17.44
C GLY A 162 -2.18 2.27 -17.78
N ALA A 163 -1.32 2.38 -18.81
CA ALA A 163 -0.27 1.41 -19.13
C ALA A 163 0.89 1.45 -18.13
N GLY A 164 1.76 0.43 -18.14
CA GLY A 164 2.97 0.37 -17.30
C GLY A 164 2.77 -0.30 -15.93
N PRO A 165 3.78 -0.25 -15.05
CA PRO A 165 3.79 -1.00 -13.80
C PRO A 165 2.61 -0.69 -12.87
N PRO A 166 2.20 -1.63 -12.00
CA PRO A 166 1.13 -1.40 -11.04
C PRO A 166 1.52 -0.31 -10.04
N VAL A 167 0.79 0.81 -10.07
CA VAL A 167 1.06 1.99 -9.21
C VAL A 167 0.07 2.12 -8.04
N ALA A 168 -1.04 1.38 -8.09
CA ALA A 168 -2.17 1.55 -7.17
C ALA A 168 -1.78 1.44 -5.70
N ALA A 169 -0.96 0.45 -5.33
CA ALA A 169 -0.52 0.27 -3.94
C ALA A 169 0.29 1.48 -3.45
N GLY A 170 1.30 1.92 -4.21
CA GLY A 170 2.13 3.06 -3.83
C GLY A 170 1.35 4.38 -3.77
N LEU A 171 0.43 4.57 -4.72
CA LEU A 171 -0.41 5.76 -4.82
C LEU A 171 -1.41 5.83 -3.66
N LEU A 172 -2.22 4.78 -3.45
CA LEU A 172 -3.21 4.77 -2.36
C LEU A 172 -2.53 4.80 -0.99
N ARG A 173 -1.38 4.16 -0.82
CA ARG A 173 -0.60 4.27 0.42
C ARG A 173 -0.07 5.68 0.66
N MET A 174 0.24 6.44 -0.41
CA MET A 174 0.61 7.85 -0.29
C MET A 174 -0.61 8.69 0.13
N LEU A 175 -1.74 8.52 -0.55
CA LEU A 175 -3.00 9.25 -0.26
C LEU A 175 -3.58 8.93 1.12
N ALA A 176 -3.43 7.70 1.62
CA ALA A 176 -3.87 7.31 2.95
C ALA A 176 -3.18 8.13 4.07
N ARG A 177 -2.02 8.73 3.78
CA ARG A 177 -1.28 9.57 4.73
C ARG A 177 -1.67 11.05 4.66
N THR A 178 -2.56 11.44 3.74
CA THR A 178 -3.04 12.81 3.63
C THR A 178 -4.06 13.08 4.74
N GLU A 179 -3.82 14.14 5.52
CA GLU A 179 -4.67 14.53 6.65
C GLU A 179 -5.57 15.72 6.36
N ASP A 180 -5.39 16.36 5.20
CA ASP A 180 -6.23 17.47 4.74
C ASP A 180 -7.70 17.02 4.56
N PRO A 181 -8.67 17.59 5.31
CA PRO A 181 -10.07 17.20 5.24
C PRO A 181 -10.74 17.48 3.89
N VAL A 182 -10.34 18.55 3.19
CA VAL A 182 -10.89 18.92 1.88
C VAL A 182 -10.43 17.93 0.81
N LEU A 183 -9.17 17.50 0.88
CA LEU A 183 -8.63 16.47 -0.01
C LEU A 183 -9.20 15.09 0.30
N ALA A 184 -9.48 14.78 1.57
CA ALA A 184 -9.99 13.47 1.97
C ALA A 184 -11.24 13.06 1.18
N GLY A 185 -12.24 13.94 1.04
CA GLY A 185 -13.45 13.64 0.27
C GLY A 185 -13.19 13.37 -1.22
N ARG A 186 -12.23 14.07 -1.84
CA ARG A 186 -11.84 13.84 -3.24
C ARG A 186 -11.06 12.54 -3.41
N ILE A 187 -10.20 12.21 -2.43
CA ILE A 187 -9.46 10.94 -2.37
C ILE A 187 -10.44 9.77 -2.24
N ASP A 188 -11.44 9.89 -1.38
CA ASP A 188 -12.48 8.86 -1.23
C ASP A 188 -13.19 8.62 -2.57
N GLY A 189 -13.53 9.68 -3.31
CA GLY A 189 -14.09 9.56 -4.66
C GLY A 189 -13.19 8.81 -5.65
N LEU A 190 -11.87 8.97 -5.55
CA LEU A 190 -10.90 8.24 -6.37
C LEU A 190 -10.80 6.76 -5.95
N VAL A 191 -10.84 6.48 -4.64
CA VAL A 191 -10.88 5.09 -4.11
C VAL A 191 -12.12 4.36 -4.59
N ARG A 192 -13.30 5.02 -4.55
CA ARG A 192 -14.56 4.50 -5.09
C ARG A 192 -14.43 4.13 -6.56
N ASP A 193 -13.94 5.05 -7.38
CA ASP A 193 -13.79 4.81 -8.81
C ASP A 193 -12.84 3.65 -9.11
N CYS A 194 -11.71 3.57 -8.41
CA CYS A 194 -10.75 2.48 -8.60
C CYS A 194 -11.36 1.12 -8.22
N ALA A 195 -12.06 1.05 -7.09
CA ALA A 195 -12.71 -0.16 -6.61
C ALA A 195 -13.90 -0.60 -7.50
N ARG A 196 -14.62 0.34 -8.14
CA ARG A 196 -15.71 0.04 -9.08
C ARG A 196 -15.20 -0.43 -10.44
N HIS A 197 -14.25 0.29 -11.03
CA HIS A 197 -13.84 0.06 -12.43
C HIS A 197 -12.73 -0.99 -12.59
N CYS A 198 -11.98 -1.29 -11.52
CA CYS A 198 -10.85 -2.22 -11.56
C CYS A 198 -10.79 -3.12 -10.30
N PRO A 199 -11.88 -3.83 -9.92
CA PRO A 199 -12.00 -4.46 -8.61
C PRO A 199 -10.87 -5.42 -8.27
N ASP A 200 -10.43 -6.29 -9.18
CA ASP A 200 -9.36 -7.26 -8.91
C ASP A 200 -8.00 -6.59 -8.68
N ARG A 201 -7.69 -5.55 -9.46
CA ARG A 201 -6.43 -4.80 -9.34
C ARG A 201 -6.44 -3.86 -8.13
N ALA A 202 -7.61 -3.33 -7.77
CA ALA A 202 -7.80 -2.35 -6.73
C ALA A 202 -7.99 -2.97 -5.34
N ALA A 203 -8.51 -4.20 -5.24
CA ALA A 203 -8.90 -4.83 -3.98
C ALA A 203 -7.84 -4.71 -2.88
N ARG A 204 -6.62 -5.20 -3.14
CA ARG A 204 -5.52 -5.13 -2.17
C ARG A 204 -5.06 -3.70 -1.88
N PRO A 205 -4.76 -2.84 -2.87
CA PRO A 205 -4.44 -1.43 -2.61
C PRO A 205 -5.51 -0.67 -1.80
N VAL A 206 -6.79 -0.95 -2.03
CA VAL A 206 -7.91 -0.33 -1.30
C VAL A 206 -7.97 -0.83 0.13
N ALA A 207 -7.77 -2.13 0.35
CA ALA A 207 -7.65 -2.68 1.70
C ALA A 207 -6.47 -2.06 2.48
N GLU A 208 -5.30 -1.95 1.85
CA GLU A 208 -4.12 -1.28 2.45
C GLU A 208 -4.40 0.20 2.76
N PHE A 209 -5.18 0.90 1.93
CA PHE A 209 -5.63 2.28 2.20
C PHE A 209 -6.50 2.35 3.46
N VAL A 210 -7.51 1.49 3.56
CA VAL A 210 -8.42 1.43 4.71
C VAL A 210 -7.63 1.08 5.98
N GLU A 211 -6.75 0.08 5.92
CA GLU A 211 -5.88 -0.30 7.03
C GLU A 211 -4.98 0.86 7.49
N CYS A 212 -4.31 1.53 6.55
CA CYS A 212 -3.47 2.69 6.88
C CYS A 212 -4.27 3.80 7.56
N ARG A 213 -5.52 4.04 7.17
CA ARG A 213 -6.41 5.07 7.75
C ARG A 213 -7.00 4.64 9.09
N LEU A 214 -7.22 3.35 9.31
CA LEU A 214 -7.66 2.80 10.60
C LEU A 214 -6.62 3.02 11.70
N GLU A 215 -5.34 2.91 11.35
CA GLU A 215 -4.21 3.12 12.28
C GLU A 215 -3.83 4.60 12.47
N ARG A 216 -4.64 5.53 11.95
CA ARG A 216 -4.48 6.97 12.19
C ARG A 216 -5.30 7.43 13.41
N GLY A 217 -5.14 8.72 13.73
CA GLY A 217 -5.89 9.38 14.78
C GLY A 217 -7.42 9.31 14.62
N PRO A 218 -8.17 9.63 15.67
CA PRO A 218 -9.63 9.49 15.70
C PRO A 218 -10.36 10.25 14.57
N ALA A 219 -9.85 11.41 14.15
CA ALA A 219 -10.43 12.18 13.03
C ALA A 219 -10.36 11.42 11.70
N ALA A 220 -9.26 10.73 11.43
CA ALA A 220 -9.10 9.92 10.21
C ALA A 220 -10.05 8.72 10.21
N ARG A 221 -10.23 8.07 11.37
CA ARG A 221 -11.18 6.98 11.56
C ARG A 221 -12.63 7.44 11.37
N ALA A 222 -13.00 8.59 11.92
CA ALA A 222 -14.32 9.18 11.73
C ALA A 222 -14.62 9.48 10.25
N ALA A 223 -13.64 10.04 9.53
CA ALA A 223 -13.77 10.30 8.09
C ALA A 223 -13.81 9.01 7.24
N LEU A 224 -13.08 7.96 7.64
CA LEU A 224 -13.01 6.68 6.93
C LEU A 224 -14.31 5.87 7.02
N ARG A 225 -14.98 5.90 8.16
CA ARG A 225 -16.16 5.07 8.48
C ARG A 225 -17.21 5.00 7.35
N PRO A 226 -17.71 6.11 6.78
CA PRO A 226 -18.71 6.05 5.71
C PRO A 226 -18.20 5.38 4.44
N LEU A 227 -16.95 5.67 4.04
CA LEU A 227 -16.34 5.03 2.87
C LEU A 227 -16.17 3.52 3.09
N ALA A 228 -15.65 3.11 4.24
CA ALA A 228 -15.43 1.70 4.55
C ALA A 228 -16.74 0.90 4.57
N ALA A 229 -17.80 1.44 5.18
CA ALA A 229 -19.12 0.82 5.18
C ALA A 229 -19.69 0.68 3.75
N GLU A 230 -19.55 1.71 2.90
CA GLU A 230 -19.97 1.65 1.49
C GLU A 230 -19.21 0.56 0.73
N LEU A 231 -17.88 0.48 0.89
CA LEU A 231 -17.03 -0.53 0.26
C LEU A 231 -17.38 -1.97 0.71
N LEU A 232 -17.81 -2.15 1.95
CA LEU A 232 -18.20 -3.46 2.48
C LEU A 232 -19.59 -3.92 2.02
N THR A 233 -20.45 -2.99 1.59
CA THR A 233 -21.87 -3.28 1.30
C THR A 233 -22.19 -3.24 -0.19
N GLY A 234 -21.64 -2.28 -0.93
CA GLY A 234 -22.04 -1.98 -2.31
C GLY A 234 -21.01 -2.30 -3.39
N TYR A 235 -19.86 -2.89 -3.05
CA TYR A 235 -18.75 -3.07 -3.98
C TYR A 235 -18.52 -4.54 -4.37
N PRO A 236 -17.84 -4.77 -5.52
CA PRO A 236 -17.54 -6.12 -6.00
C PRO A 236 -16.84 -6.99 -4.97
N VAL A 237 -17.11 -8.30 -5.06
CA VAL A 237 -16.63 -9.32 -4.12
C VAL A 237 -15.09 -9.29 -3.90
N PRO A 238 -14.23 -9.09 -4.91
CA PRO A 238 -12.78 -9.00 -4.68
C PRO A 238 -12.39 -7.92 -3.66
N VAL A 239 -13.05 -6.76 -3.72
CA VAL A 239 -12.81 -5.64 -2.79
C VAL A 239 -13.29 -6.00 -1.39
N ARG A 240 -14.49 -6.57 -1.27
CA ARG A 240 -15.02 -7.05 0.03
C ARG A 240 -14.14 -8.14 0.64
N CYS A 241 -13.62 -9.08 -0.15
CA CYS A 241 -12.68 -10.11 0.32
C CYS A 241 -11.39 -9.51 0.88
N ALA A 242 -10.81 -8.53 0.19
CA ALA A 242 -9.60 -7.86 0.69
C ALA A 242 -9.87 -7.05 1.97
N LEU A 243 -11.04 -6.41 2.06
CA LEU A 243 -11.45 -5.68 3.27
C LEU A 243 -11.81 -6.60 4.44
N ALA A 244 -12.30 -7.82 4.17
CA ALA A 244 -12.56 -8.83 5.18
C ALA A 244 -11.31 -9.11 6.03
N ALA A 245 -10.15 -9.21 5.39
CA ALA A 245 -8.88 -9.37 6.10
C ALA A 245 -8.58 -8.19 7.02
N VAL A 246 -8.83 -6.96 6.56
CA VAL A 246 -8.61 -5.75 7.36
C VAL A 246 -9.56 -5.71 8.56
N VAL A 247 -10.87 -5.90 8.38
CA VAL A 247 -11.82 -5.76 9.50
C VAL A 247 -11.74 -6.90 10.51
N ALA A 248 -11.30 -8.09 10.09
CA ALA A 248 -11.10 -9.25 10.96
C ALA A 248 -9.79 -9.19 11.78
N GLU A 249 -8.79 -8.43 11.33
CA GLU A 249 -7.54 -8.23 12.07
C GLU A 249 -7.76 -7.53 13.42
N VAL A 250 -6.85 -7.79 14.37
CA VAL A 250 -6.97 -7.23 15.73
C VAL A 250 -6.81 -5.71 15.71
N GLY A 251 -5.89 -5.22 14.87
CA GLY A 251 -5.50 -3.81 14.78
C GLY A 251 -4.79 -3.30 16.04
N SER A 252 -4.47 -2.00 16.07
CA SER A 252 -4.15 -1.34 17.34
C SER A 252 -5.38 -1.30 18.26
N GLY A 253 -5.17 -1.19 19.58
CA GLY A 253 -6.25 -1.05 20.56
C GLY A 253 -7.19 0.13 20.23
N ASP A 254 -6.65 1.20 19.66
CA ASP A 254 -7.42 2.36 19.22
C ASP A 254 -8.33 2.07 18.04
N SER A 255 -7.88 1.28 17.05
CA SER A 255 -8.67 0.94 15.87
C SER A 255 -9.72 -0.15 16.12
N ALA A 256 -9.57 -0.92 17.20
CA ALA A 256 -10.39 -2.11 17.49
C ALA A 256 -11.91 -1.85 17.53
N PRO A 257 -12.44 -0.75 18.09
CA PRO A 257 -13.88 -0.47 18.09
C PRO A 257 -14.45 -0.31 16.67
N LEU A 258 -13.77 0.45 15.81
CA LEU A 258 -14.22 0.68 14.44
C LEU A 258 -14.07 -0.57 13.59
N ARG A 259 -12.99 -1.36 13.77
CA ARG A 259 -12.84 -2.66 13.09
C ARG A 259 -13.98 -3.61 13.44
N ARG A 260 -14.37 -3.70 14.72
CA ARG A 260 -15.51 -4.52 15.16
C ARG A 260 -16.80 -4.04 14.49
N GLU A 261 -17.07 -2.74 14.49
CA GLU A 261 -18.25 -2.18 13.85
C GLU A 261 -18.32 -2.52 12.35
N LEU A 262 -17.20 -2.33 11.62
CA LEU A 262 -17.13 -2.64 10.20
C LEU A 262 -17.26 -4.15 9.91
N LEU A 263 -16.77 -5.01 10.80
CA LEU A 263 -16.99 -6.44 10.73
C LEU A 263 -18.48 -6.80 10.87
N GLU A 264 -19.21 -6.14 11.77
CA GLU A 264 -20.67 -6.31 11.89
C GLU A 264 -21.41 -5.90 10.61
N VAL A 265 -20.99 -4.79 9.99
CA VAL A 265 -21.52 -4.33 8.70
C VAL A 265 -21.31 -5.39 7.63
N LEU A 266 -20.10 -5.96 7.53
CA LEU A 266 -19.78 -7.00 6.56
C LEU A 266 -20.59 -8.28 6.80
N LEU A 267 -20.66 -8.77 8.03
CA LEU A 267 -21.42 -9.98 8.36
C LEU A 267 -22.92 -9.80 8.12
N THR A 268 -23.47 -8.61 8.40
CA THR A 268 -24.87 -8.27 8.10
C THR A 268 -25.10 -8.27 6.58
N GLN A 269 -24.16 -7.73 5.80
CA GLN A 269 -24.25 -7.75 4.34
C GLN A 269 -24.25 -9.18 3.79
N GLU A 270 -23.30 -10.02 4.21
CA GLU A 270 -23.22 -11.41 3.73
C GLU A 270 -24.44 -12.23 4.19
N ALA A 271 -25.02 -11.91 5.36
CA ALA A 271 -26.26 -12.53 5.80
C ALA A 271 -27.47 -12.19 4.91
N SER A 272 -27.49 -11.00 4.30
CA SER A 272 -28.60 -10.53 3.46
C SER A 272 -28.60 -11.10 2.04
N TYR A 273 -27.42 -11.41 1.50
CA TYR A 273 -27.24 -11.98 0.15
C TYR A 273 -27.60 -13.48 0.06
N ALA A 274 -27.92 -14.14 1.19
CA ALA A 274 -28.17 -15.58 1.25
C ALA A 274 -29.56 -16.03 0.74
N ALA A 275 -30.41 -15.13 0.22
CA ALA A 275 -31.74 -15.47 -0.29
C ALA A 275 -31.93 -15.03 -1.75
N PRO A 276 -31.70 -15.91 -2.75
CA PRO A 276 -32.15 -15.65 -4.10
C PRO A 276 -33.68 -15.63 -4.11
N HIS A 277 -34.26 -14.48 -4.44
CA HIS A 277 -35.63 -14.47 -4.94
C HIS A 277 -35.58 -15.07 -6.34
N GLY A 278 -36.34 -16.14 -6.54
CA GLY A 278 -36.24 -17.09 -7.65
C GLY A 278 -35.85 -16.51 -9.01
N GLY A 279 -34.86 -17.14 -9.64
CA GLY A 279 -34.54 -16.94 -11.06
C GLY A 279 -33.15 -17.46 -11.42
N TYR A 280 -33.07 -18.69 -11.92
CA TYR A 280 -32.08 -19.21 -12.88
C TYR A 280 -30.61 -18.74 -12.82
N GLU A 281 -30.02 -18.46 -11.66
CA GLU A 281 -28.56 -18.37 -11.52
C GLU A 281 -28.02 -19.69 -10.96
N GLU A 282 -27.36 -20.49 -11.81
CA GLU A 282 -26.65 -21.73 -11.47
C GLU A 282 -25.45 -21.54 -10.53
N SER A 283 -25.10 -20.29 -10.21
CA SER A 283 -24.05 -19.98 -9.23
C SER A 283 -24.68 -19.81 -7.86
N GLY A 284 -24.46 -20.76 -6.96
CA GLY A 284 -24.82 -20.63 -5.55
C GLY A 284 -24.26 -19.36 -4.88
N PRO A 285 -24.66 -19.05 -3.63
CA PRO A 285 -24.24 -17.83 -2.94
C PRO A 285 -22.71 -17.69 -2.92
N ASP A 286 -22.19 -16.49 -3.18
CA ASP A 286 -20.76 -16.25 -3.25
C ASP A 286 -20.12 -16.32 -1.86
N THR A 287 -19.44 -17.43 -1.57
CA THR A 287 -18.81 -17.72 -0.27
C THR A 287 -17.45 -17.05 -0.07
N ARG A 288 -16.89 -16.39 -1.10
CA ARG A 288 -15.49 -15.95 -1.08
C ARG A 288 -15.17 -14.97 0.05
N VAL A 289 -16.11 -14.09 0.41
CA VAL A 289 -15.92 -13.13 1.52
C VAL A 289 -15.85 -13.87 2.86
N LEU A 290 -16.75 -14.83 3.08
CA LEU A 290 -16.79 -15.64 4.29
C LEU A 290 -15.55 -16.54 4.38
N GLU A 291 -15.10 -17.12 3.27
CA GLU A 291 -13.82 -17.84 3.21
C GLU A 291 -12.62 -16.96 3.55
N ALA A 292 -12.60 -15.70 3.08
CA ALA A 292 -11.54 -14.74 3.42
C ALA A 292 -11.54 -14.36 4.91
N LEU A 293 -12.71 -14.23 5.54
CA LEU A 293 -12.83 -14.05 6.99
C LEU A 293 -12.28 -15.26 7.74
N LEU A 294 -12.62 -16.48 7.30
CA LEU A 294 -12.12 -17.71 7.92
C LEU A 294 -10.60 -17.84 7.81
N GLN A 295 -10.03 -17.52 6.63
CA GLN A 295 -8.59 -17.48 6.41
C GLN A 295 -7.92 -16.54 7.41
N THR A 296 -8.43 -15.32 7.54
CA THR A 296 -7.88 -14.29 8.44
C THR A 296 -8.06 -14.66 9.92
N ALA A 297 -9.15 -15.35 10.26
CA ALA A 297 -9.36 -15.87 11.61
C ALA A 297 -8.27 -16.88 11.98
N ALA A 298 -8.00 -17.83 11.08
CA ALA A 298 -7.00 -18.87 11.28
C ALA A 298 -5.56 -18.33 11.32
N GLU A 299 -5.15 -17.50 10.35
CA GLU A 299 -3.81 -16.89 10.30
C GLU A 299 -3.56 -15.92 11.46
N GLY A 300 -4.61 -15.29 11.97
CA GLY A 300 -4.54 -14.40 13.13
C GLY A 300 -4.74 -15.10 14.47
N ALA A 301 -4.94 -16.42 14.50
CA ALA A 301 -5.35 -17.13 15.72
C ALA A 301 -4.34 -16.89 16.87
N GLU A 302 -3.05 -17.05 16.64
CA GLU A 302 -2.03 -16.88 17.70
C GLU A 302 -1.96 -15.46 18.26
N ARG A 303 -2.24 -14.44 17.43
CA ARG A 303 -2.19 -13.02 17.80
C ARG A 303 -3.49 -12.53 18.44
N ARG A 304 -4.60 -13.23 18.22
CA ARG A 304 -5.95 -12.85 18.67
C ARG A 304 -6.36 -13.65 19.91
N PRO A 305 -7.10 -13.05 20.85
CA PRO A 305 -7.73 -13.80 21.95
C PRO A 305 -8.52 -15.01 21.43
N ALA A 306 -8.45 -16.12 22.15
CA ALA A 306 -9.08 -17.38 21.77
C ALA A 306 -10.59 -17.20 21.52
N GLU A 307 -11.31 -16.56 22.46
CA GLU A 307 -12.74 -16.27 22.34
C GLU A 307 -13.11 -15.45 21.11
N ARG A 308 -12.33 -14.40 20.80
CA ARG A 308 -12.60 -13.57 19.62
C ARG A 308 -12.35 -14.32 18.31
N THR A 309 -11.43 -15.29 18.32
CA THR A 309 -11.18 -16.17 17.18
C THR A 309 -12.33 -17.18 17.03
N ARG A 310 -12.75 -17.78 18.15
CA ARG A 310 -13.89 -18.68 18.26
C ARG A 310 -15.16 -18.04 17.70
N GLU A 311 -15.49 -16.84 18.19
CA GLU A 311 -16.68 -16.08 17.78
C GLU A 311 -16.67 -15.80 16.27
N LEU A 312 -15.54 -15.33 15.73
CA LEU A 312 -15.43 -15.04 14.29
C LEU A 312 -15.63 -16.30 13.44
N VAL A 313 -14.95 -17.40 13.78
CA VAL A 313 -15.09 -18.69 13.07
C VAL A 313 -16.52 -19.21 13.15
N HIS A 314 -17.12 -19.17 14.34
CA HIS A 314 -18.48 -19.65 14.56
C HIS A 314 -19.50 -18.83 13.76
N ARG A 315 -19.41 -17.50 13.80
CA ARG A 315 -20.32 -16.61 13.06
C ARG A 315 -20.16 -16.74 11.55
N THR A 316 -18.93 -16.85 11.05
CA THR A 316 -18.67 -17.13 9.64
C THR A 316 -19.24 -18.50 9.22
N GLY A 317 -19.02 -19.53 10.03
CA GLY A 317 -19.56 -20.86 9.79
C GLY A 317 -21.09 -20.88 9.79
N ALA A 318 -21.74 -20.22 10.76
CA ALA A 318 -23.20 -20.13 10.86
C ALA A 318 -23.85 -19.46 9.63
N LEU A 319 -23.13 -18.59 8.92
CA LEU A 319 -23.58 -18.04 7.64
C LEU A 319 -23.38 -19.02 6.48
N LEU A 320 -22.25 -19.73 6.45
CA LEU A 320 -21.92 -20.69 5.40
C LEU A 320 -22.83 -21.93 5.43
N VAL A 321 -23.17 -22.46 6.60
CA VAL A 321 -24.01 -23.68 6.73
C VAL A 321 -25.48 -23.48 6.38
N ARG A 322 -25.90 -22.26 6.04
CA ARG A 322 -27.27 -21.98 5.56
C ARG A 322 -27.57 -22.66 4.23
N THR A 323 -26.53 -23.04 3.48
CA THR A 323 -26.66 -23.86 2.26
C THR A 323 -25.78 -25.11 2.34
N PRO A 324 -26.17 -26.21 1.68
CA PRO A 324 -25.33 -27.42 1.61
C PRO A 324 -23.95 -27.17 0.99
N GLU A 325 -23.88 -26.34 -0.06
CA GLU A 325 -22.64 -25.98 -0.73
C GLU A 325 -21.73 -25.18 0.21
N GLY A 326 -22.29 -24.23 0.96
CA GLY A 326 -21.55 -23.43 1.93
C GLY A 326 -21.05 -24.28 3.10
N ALA A 327 -21.83 -25.25 3.57
CA ALA A 327 -21.38 -26.20 4.59
C ALA A 327 -20.17 -27.04 4.10
N ALA A 328 -20.24 -27.58 2.89
CA ALA A 328 -19.13 -28.34 2.30
C ALA A 328 -17.86 -27.48 2.11
N ARG A 329 -18.03 -26.20 1.72
CA ARG A 329 -16.93 -25.24 1.60
C ARG A 329 -16.30 -24.91 2.94
N PHE A 330 -17.12 -24.68 3.97
CA PHE A 330 -16.66 -24.39 5.32
C PHE A 330 -15.82 -25.55 5.88
N ASP A 331 -16.34 -26.78 5.80
CA ASP A 331 -15.63 -27.99 6.23
C ASP A 331 -14.30 -28.18 5.49
N GLY A 332 -14.30 -28.04 4.17
CA GLY A 332 -13.10 -28.15 3.36
C GLY A 332 -12.04 -27.11 3.74
N ARG A 333 -12.45 -25.85 3.94
CA ARG A 333 -11.55 -24.77 4.34
C ARG A 333 -11.02 -24.93 5.76
N LEU A 334 -11.83 -25.38 6.72
CA LEU A 334 -11.36 -25.67 8.06
C LEU A 334 -10.25 -26.73 8.05
N VAL A 335 -10.42 -27.79 7.27
CA VAL A 335 -9.39 -28.84 7.12
C VAL A 335 -8.11 -28.30 6.47
N GLU A 336 -8.24 -27.53 5.39
CA GLU A 336 -7.09 -26.90 4.72
C GLU A 336 -6.31 -25.99 5.68
N LEU A 337 -7.03 -25.12 6.39
CA LEU A 337 -6.46 -24.20 7.36
C LEU A 337 -5.85 -24.91 8.56
N GLY A 338 -6.49 -25.96 9.06
CA GLY A 338 -5.96 -26.78 10.14
C GLY A 338 -4.62 -27.44 9.79
N ARG A 339 -4.46 -27.90 8.55
CA ARG A 339 -3.17 -28.44 8.06
C ARG A 339 -2.09 -27.37 7.93
N ARG A 340 -2.46 -26.16 7.54
CA ARG A 340 -1.52 -25.04 7.34
C ARG A 340 -1.14 -24.35 8.64
N VAL A 341 -2.05 -24.30 9.61
CA VAL A 341 -1.91 -23.61 10.89
C VAL A 341 -2.27 -24.59 12.02
N PRO A 342 -1.32 -25.42 12.50
CA PRO A 342 -1.60 -26.44 13.52
C PRO A 342 -2.17 -25.87 14.83
N GLY A 343 -1.76 -24.66 15.22
CA GLY A 343 -2.31 -23.96 16.38
C GLY A 343 -3.79 -23.62 16.24
N PHE A 344 -4.27 -23.40 15.01
CA PHE A 344 -5.70 -23.20 14.73
C PHE A 344 -6.48 -24.52 14.81
N ALA A 345 -5.93 -25.61 14.27
CA ALA A 345 -6.54 -26.94 14.37
C ALA A 345 -6.79 -27.33 15.82
N ARG A 346 -5.81 -27.13 16.72
CA ARG A 346 -5.96 -27.41 18.15
C ARG A 346 -7.12 -26.65 18.76
N ARG A 347 -7.22 -25.34 18.50
CA ARG A 347 -8.31 -24.52 19.02
C ARG A 347 -9.68 -24.99 18.55
N VAL A 348 -9.82 -25.35 17.28
CA VAL A 348 -11.09 -25.87 16.75
C VAL A 348 -11.47 -27.18 17.45
N GLN A 349 -10.51 -28.05 17.73
CA GLN A 349 -10.76 -29.28 18.49
C GLN A 349 -11.18 -28.98 19.94
N ASP A 350 -10.47 -28.07 20.62
CA ASP A 350 -10.79 -27.65 21.99
C ASP A 350 -12.24 -27.13 22.04
N TRP A 351 -12.64 -26.26 21.10
CA TRP A 351 -14.01 -25.74 21.04
C TRP A 351 -15.07 -26.82 20.78
N VAL A 352 -14.78 -27.78 19.89
CA VAL A 352 -15.69 -28.90 19.60
C VAL A 352 -15.80 -29.85 20.80
N ALA A 353 -14.74 -30.01 21.60
CA ALA A 353 -14.75 -30.82 22.80
C ALA A 353 -15.49 -30.15 23.96
N ASP A 354 -15.27 -28.83 24.14
CA ASP A 354 -15.89 -28.04 25.20
C ASP A 354 -17.40 -27.87 24.98
N GLU A 355 -17.83 -27.58 23.74
CA GLU A 355 -19.24 -27.33 23.41
C GLU A 355 -19.71 -28.09 22.14
N PRO A 356 -19.85 -29.43 22.21
CA PRO A 356 -20.12 -30.25 21.03
C PRO A 356 -21.42 -29.90 20.29
N GLY A 357 -22.44 -29.46 21.03
CA GLY A 357 -23.78 -29.16 20.51
C GLY A 357 -23.80 -27.90 19.64
N GLU A 358 -23.10 -26.84 20.06
CA GLU A 358 -23.01 -25.59 19.29
C GLU A 358 -22.27 -25.84 17.98
N TRP A 359 -21.11 -26.49 18.04
CA TRP A 359 -20.29 -26.76 16.87
C TRP A 359 -20.86 -27.86 15.95
N ALA A 360 -21.83 -28.66 16.40
CA ALA A 360 -22.47 -29.71 15.58
C ALA A 360 -23.42 -29.14 14.53
N ALA A 361 -23.96 -27.95 14.79
CA ALA A 361 -24.75 -27.23 13.81
C ALA A 361 -23.88 -26.64 12.68
N VAL A 362 -22.57 -26.52 12.88
CA VAL A 362 -21.69 -25.71 12.03
C VAL A 362 -20.55 -26.51 11.37
N VAL A 363 -20.00 -27.53 12.04
CA VAL A 363 -18.87 -28.32 11.54
C VAL A 363 -19.30 -29.76 11.31
N GLY A 364 -19.15 -30.24 10.08
CA GLY A 364 -19.51 -31.60 9.69
C GLY A 364 -18.62 -32.67 10.32
N PRO A 365 -19.13 -33.90 10.47
CA PRO A 365 -18.43 -34.99 11.14
C PRO A 365 -17.11 -35.38 10.45
N GLY A 366 -17.03 -35.29 9.11
CA GLY A 366 -15.80 -35.59 8.36
C GLY A 366 -14.67 -34.58 8.58
N ALA A 367 -15.01 -33.29 8.72
CA ALA A 367 -14.04 -32.25 9.05
C ALA A 367 -13.48 -32.45 10.46
N ARG A 368 -14.33 -32.79 11.44
CA ARG A 368 -13.91 -33.10 12.82
C ARG A 368 -12.91 -34.25 12.87
N ALA A 369 -13.21 -35.35 12.18
CA ALA A 369 -12.33 -36.52 12.14
C ALA A 369 -10.97 -36.19 11.51
N THR A 370 -10.96 -35.37 10.46
CA THR A 370 -9.71 -34.97 9.78
C THR A 370 -8.88 -34.00 10.61
N LEU A 371 -9.53 -33.05 11.30
CA LEU A 371 -8.86 -32.11 12.18
C LEU A 371 -8.19 -32.84 13.34
N ALA A 372 -8.86 -33.83 13.95
CA ALA A 372 -8.26 -34.68 15.00
C ALA A 372 -6.97 -35.37 14.53
N GLY A 373 -6.88 -35.76 13.25
CA GLY A 373 -5.70 -36.37 12.66
C GLY A 373 -4.52 -35.43 12.38
N CYS A 374 -4.73 -34.10 12.39
CA CYS A 374 -3.66 -33.10 12.16
C CYS A 374 -2.70 -32.93 13.35
N HIS A 375 -2.90 -33.71 14.42
CA HIS A 375 -2.02 -33.81 15.59
C HIS A 375 -1.12 -35.05 15.59
N SER A 376 -1.08 -35.80 14.49
CA SER A 376 -0.19 -36.96 14.33
C SER A 376 1.19 -36.55 13.83
#